data_AF-A0A2E6SIU6-F1
#
_entry.id   AF-A0A2E6SIU6-F1
#
_cell.length_a   1.000
_cell.length_b   1.000
_cell.length_c   1.000
_cell.angle_alpha   90.00
_cell.angle_beta   90.00
_cell.angle_gamma   90.00
#
_symmetry.space_group_name_H-M   'P 1'
#
loop_
_entity.id
_entity.type
_entity.pdbx_description
1 polymer ?
#
loop_
_entity_poly.entity_id
_entity_poly.type
_entity_poly.pdbx_seq_one_letter_code
_entity_poly.pdbx_strand_id
1 'polypeptide(L)'
;MYGKTEIKIISSTEENLLIEINTSVITAADLFPKSIFVGLPNGLIPETEIILSEESSIPFHSNSPSANVIEWVNIQKLKNLNIGTLKVFPKISADSYLNKIRINIV
;
A
#
# COMPACT_ATOMS: atom_id res chain seq x y z
N MET A 1 19.23 -14.77 -2.57
CA MET A 1 17.92 -14.22 -3.00
C MET A 1 17.61 -13.03 -2.09
N TYR A 2 17.07 -11.94 -2.62
CA TYR A 2 16.69 -10.74 -1.84
C TYR A 2 15.19 -10.49 -1.96
N GLY A 3 14.56 -10.00 -0.88
CA GLY A 3 13.19 -9.50 -0.94
C GLY A 3 13.09 -8.32 -1.91
N LYS A 4 11.93 -8.17 -2.57
CA LYS A 4 11.71 -7.11 -3.54
C LYS A 4 10.27 -6.59 -3.42
N THR A 5 10.12 -5.28 -3.33
CA THR A 5 8.83 -4.61 -3.53
C THR A 5 8.93 -3.77 -4.79
N GLU A 6 7.97 -3.95 -5.69
CA GLU A 6 7.82 -3.17 -6.91
C GLU A 6 6.49 -2.42 -6.86
N ILE A 7 6.53 -1.10 -6.99
CA ILE A 7 5.35 -0.23 -7.01
C ILE A 7 5.23 0.33 -8.43
N LYS A 8 4.08 0.14 -9.06
CA LYS A 8 3.77 0.60 -10.42
C LYS A 8 2.55 1.49 -10.40
N ILE A 9 2.60 2.59 -11.15
CA ILE A 9 1.42 3.37 -11.52
C ILE A 9 0.86 2.72 -12.78
N ILE A 10 -0.35 2.17 -12.69
CA ILE A 10 -1.05 1.55 -13.83
C ILE A 10 -1.78 2.63 -14.65
N SER A 11 -2.41 3.58 -13.97
CA SER A 11 -3.00 4.78 -14.58
C SER A 11 -2.99 5.95 -13.60
N SER A 12 -2.87 7.16 -14.12
CA SER A 12 -3.00 8.41 -13.37
C SER A 12 -3.79 9.38 -14.23
N THR A 13 -5.00 9.70 -13.81
CA THR A 13 -5.91 10.63 -14.49
C THR A 13 -6.28 11.77 -13.55
N GLU A 14 -7.11 12.70 -13.99
CA GLU A 14 -7.66 13.74 -13.12
C GLU A 14 -8.67 13.18 -12.10
N GLU A 15 -9.28 12.03 -12.41
CA GLU A 15 -10.34 11.43 -11.60
C GLU A 15 -9.85 10.29 -10.70
N ASN A 16 -8.78 9.60 -11.10
CA ASN A 16 -8.27 8.48 -10.32
C ASN A 16 -6.77 8.22 -10.46
N LEU A 17 -6.23 7.54 -9.45
CA LEU A 17 -4.88 6.99 -9.44
C LEU A 17 -4.96 5.48 -9.16
N LEU A 18 -4.49 4.69 -10.11
CA LEU A 18 -4.43 3.24 -10.00
C LEU A 18 -2.99 2.79 -9.78
N ILE A 19 -2.72 2.19 -8.62
CA ILE A 19 -1.40 1.67 -8.26
C ILE A 19 -1.43 0.16 -8.08
N GLU A 20 -0.33 -0.49 -8.45
CA GLU A 20 -0.10 -1.91 -8.19
C GLU A 20 1.20 -2.09 -7.40
N ILE A 21 1.14 -2.90 -6.35
CA ILE A 21 2.28 -3.24 -5.51
C ILE A 21 2.48 -4.74 -5.57
N ASN A 22 3.64 -5.16 -6.04
CA ASN A 22 4.07 -6.55 -6.04
C ASN A 22 5.17 -6.73 -4.98
N THR A 23 5.02 -7.71 -4.09
CA THR A 23 5.97 -7.97 -3.00
C THR A 23 6.42 -9.43 -3.01
N SER A 24 7.72 -9.63 -3.04
CA SER A 24 8.40 -10.91 -2.81
C SER A 24 9.07 -10.88 -1.44
N VAL A 25 8.63 -11.77 -0.56
CA VAL A 25 9.02 -11.78 0.86
C VAL A 25 10.07 -12.87 1.11
N ILE A 26 11.19 -12.49 1.72
CA ILE A 26 12.26 -13.41 2.16
C ILE A 26 12.52 -13.26 3.66
N THR A 27 12.34 -12.06 4.19
CA THR A 27 12.57 -11.71 5.59
C THR A 27 11.37 -10.96 6.18
N ALA A 28 11.28 -10.92 7.51
CA ALA A 28 10.22 -10.19 8.20
C ALA A 28 10.20 -8.69 7.85
N ALA A 29 11.35 -8.11 7.50
CA ALA A 29 11.45 -6.70 7.10
C ALA A 29 10.72 -6.41 5.77
N ASP A 30 10.60 -7.40 4.88
CA ASP A 30 9.88 -7.25 3.62
C ASP A 30 8.38 -7.03 3.84
N LEU A 31 7.85 -7.52 4.97
CA LEU A 31 6.46 -7.34 5.40
C LEU A 31 6.18 -5.99 6.08
N PHE A 32 7.18 -5.11 6.22
CA PHE A 32 6.91 -3.79 6.79
C PHE A 32 5.98 -2.95 5.90
N PRO A 33 5.18 -2.06 6.51
CA PRO A 33 4.25 -1.22 5.77
C PRO A 33 4.99 -0.37 4.74
N LYS A 34 4.43 -0.27 3.54
CA LYS A 34 4.95 0.58 2.47
C LYS A 34 4.24 1.91 2.53
N SER A 35 5.00 3.00 2.56
CA SER A 35 4.47 4.37 2.60
C SER A 35 4.61 5.02 1.24
N ILE A 36 3.51 5.49 0.68
CA ILE A 36 3.44 6.15 -0.63
C ILE A 36 2.95 7.57 -0.42
N PHE A 37 3.72 8.54 -0.91
CA PHE A 37 3.32 9.94 -0.90
C PHE A 37 2.44 10.23 -2.11
N VAL A 38 1.23 10.72 -1.87
CA VAL A 38 0.23 10.99 -2.90
C VAL A 38 -0.15 12.47 -2.83
N GLY A 39 -0.10 13.15 -3.98
CA GLY A 39 -0.67 14.49 -4.13
C GLY A 39 -2.19 14.38 -4.23
N LEU A 40 -2.90 15.21 -3.47
CA LEU A 40 -4.36 15.18 -3.38
C LEU A 40 -4.96 16.42 -4.05
N PRO A 41 -6.11 16.28 -4.73
CA PRO A 41 -6.78 17.43 -5.36
C PRO A 41 -7.31 18.42 -4.32
N ASN A 42 -7.69 17.93 -3.13
CA ASN A 42 -8.21 18.73 -2.02
C ASN A 42 -7.68 18.19 -0.67
N GLY A 43 -8.04 18.83 0.44
CA GLY A 43 -7.56 18.46 1.78
C GLY A 43 -8.32 17.32 2.46
N LEU A 44 -9.22 16.63 1.74
CA LEU A 44 -9.98 15.50 2.25
C LEU A 44 -9.20 14.20 2.01
N ILE A 45 -9.52 13.17 2.81
CA ILE A 45 -9.03 11.82 2.57
C ILE A 45 -9.75 11.31 1.32
N PRO A 46 -9.01 10.87 0.27
CA PRO A 46 -9.63 10.36 -0.95
C PRO A 46 -10.34 9.03 -0.68
N GLU A 47 -11.30 8.70 -1.53
CA GLU A 47 -11.89 7.37 -1.52
C GLU A 47 -10.84 6.37 -2.00
N THR A 48 -10.73 5.23 -1.35
CA THR A 48 -9.67 4.26 -1.65
C THR A 48 -10.20 2.85 -1.53
N GLU A 49 -10.05 2.09 -2.60
CA GLU A 49 -10.55 0.73 -2.71
C GLU A 49 -9.44 -0.24 -3.15
N ILE A 50 -9.50 -1.46 -2.64
CA ILE A 50 -8.65 -2.56 -3.09
C ILE A 50 -9.43 -3.29 -4.19
N ILE A 51 -9.01 -3.12 -5.43
CA ILE A 51 -9.71 -3.73 -6.58
C ILE A 51 -9.16 -5.12 -6.92
N LEU A 52 -7.95 -5.44 -6.48
CA LEU A 52 -7.35 -6.76 -6.63
C LEU A 52 -6.39 -7.03 -5.46
N SER A 53 -6.43 -8.25 -4.95
CA SER A 53 -5.47 -8.76 -3.98
C SER A 53 -5.16 -10.22 -4.26
N GLU A 54 -3.89 -10.58 -4.16
CA GLU A 54 -3.41 -11.97 -4.22
C GLU A 54 -2.64 -12.24 -2.93
N GLU A 55 -2.87 -13.42 -2.35
CA GLU A 55 -2.22 -13.86 -1.12
C GLU A 55 -1.14 -14.91 -1.41
N SER A 56 -0.09 -14.91 -0.59
CA SER A 56 0.97 -15.91 -0.59
C SER A 56 1.39 -16.25 0.84
N SER A 57 1.98 -17.42 1.02
CA SER A 57 2.43 -17.92 2.32
C SER A 57 3.75 -17.24 2.74
N ILE A 58 3.86 -16.94 4.03
CA ILE A 58 5.08 -16.40 4.62
C ILE A 58 6.05 -17.58 4.88
N PRO A 59 7.29 -17.55 4.35
CA PRO A 59 8.24 -18.66 4.48
C PRO A 59 9.00 -18.69 5.82
N PHE A 60 8.55 -17.92 6.82
CA PHE A 60 9.20 -17.77 8.13
C PHE A 60 8.16 -17.45 9.22
N HIS A 61 8.53 -17.63 10.49
CA HIS A 61 7.68 -17.25 11.61
C HIS A 61 7.45 -15.73 11.65
N SER A 62 6.19 -15.31 11.70
CA SER A 62 5.78 -13.92 11.72
C SER A 62 4.81 -13.65 12.87
N ASN A 63 4.85 -12.44 13.43
CA ASN A 63 4.01 -12.04 14.57
C ASN A 63 2.54 -11.79 14.17
N SER A 64 1.76 -11.08 14.98
CA SER A 64 0.40 -10.64 14.58
C SER A 64 0.42 -9.75 13.32
N PRO A 65 -0.62 -9.81 12.46
CA PRO A 65 -0.84 -8.81 11.39
C PRO A 65 -1.22 -7.44 11.94
N SER A 66 -1.23 -6.43 11.07
CA SER A 66 -1.85 -5.12 11.34
C SER A 66 -3.37 -5.22 11.25
N ALA A 67 -4.09 -4.35 11.97
CA ALA A 67 -5.55 -4.32 11.93
C ALA A 67 -6.10 -3.88 10.56
N ASN A 68 -5.35 -3.06 9.82
CA ASN A 68 -5.75 -2.50 8.53
C ASN A 68 -4.77 -2.94 7.42
N VAL A 69 -5.30 -3.11 6.21
CA VAL A 69 -4.50 -3.32 4.98
C VAL A 69 -4.05 -1.98 4.39
N ILE A 70 -4.87 -0.94 4.55
CA ILE A 70 -4.61 0.41 4.07
C ILE A 70 -4.93 1.42 5.17
N GLU A 71 -4.10 2.46 5.28
CA GLU A 71 -4.32 3.59 6.17
C GLU A 71 -3.83 4.89 5.51
N TRP A 72 -4.62 5.95 5.59
CA TRP A 72 -4.18 7.31 5.26
C TRP A 72 -3.65 8.03 6.50
N VAL A 73 -2.44 8.57 6.41
CA VAL A 73 -1.83 9.37 7.47
C VAL A 73 -1.22 10.65 6.91
N ASN A 74 -0.88 11.60 7.78
CA ASN A 74 -0.18 12.84 7.43
C ASN A 74 -0.87 13.65 6.31
N ILE A 75 -2.20 13.76 6.38
CA ILE A 75 -2.97 14.62 5.46
C ILE A 75 -2.66 16.07 5.81
N GLN A 76 -2.00 16.79 4.90
CA GLN A 76 -1.59 18.18 5.14
C GLN A 76 -1.49 18.98 3.84
N LYS A 77 -1.45 20.30 3.96
CA LYS A 77 -1.19 21.21 2.85
C LYS A 77 0.26 21.70 2.90
N LEU A 78 1.06 21.38 1.89
CA LEU A 78 2.45 21.81 1.75
C LEU A 78 2.59 22.69 0.50
N LYS A 79 2.96 23.97 0.65
CA LYS A 79 3.14 24.92 -0.47
C LYS A 79 1.97 24.93 -1.47
N ASN A 80 0.75 25.06 -0.95
CA ASN A 80 -0.51 25.00 -1.71
C ASN A 80 -0.89 23.66 -2.35
N LEU A 81 -0.09 22.60 -2.16
CA LEU A 81 -0.44 21.24 -2.57
C LEU A 81 -0.96 20.45 -1.38
N ASN A 82 -2.14 19.84 -1.51
CA ASN A 82 -2.61 18.88 -0.52
C ASN A 82 -1.86 17.56 -0.75
N ILE A 83 -1.39 16.94 0.32
CA ILE A 83 -0.65 15.69 0.28
C ILE A 83 -1.17 14.74 1.36
N GLY A 84 -1.07 13.46 1.09
CA GLY A 84 -1.33 12.39 2.05
C GLY A 84 -0.29 11.28 1.92
N THR A 85 -0.08 10.54 3.01
CA THR A 85 0.71 9.31 2.99
C THR A 85 -0.23 8.11 3.05
N LEU A 86 -0.25 7.33 1.98
CA LEU A 86 -0.91 6.04 1.93
C LEU A 86 0.02 4.98 2.51
N LYS A 87 -0.33 4.39 3.64
CA LYS A 87 0.34 3.22 4.20
C LYS A 87 -0.37 1.96 3.73
N VAL A 88 0.38 1.05 3.13
CA VAL A 88 -0.10 -0.27 2.71
C VAL A 88 0.59 -1.33 3.55
N PHE A 89 -0.18 -2.10 4.28
CA PHE A 89 0.28 -3.18 5.13
C PHE A 89 0.13 -4.50 4.37
N PRO A 90 1.23 -5.14 3.96
CA PRO A 90 1.14 -6.34 3.14
C PRO A 90 0.74 -7.59 3.95
N LYS A 91 0.79 -7.55 5.28
CA LYS A 91 0.61 -8.74 6.11
C LYS A 91 -0.86 -8.93 6.50
N ILE A 92 -1.41 -10.11 6.19
CA ILE A 92 -2.82 -10.47 6.46
C ILE A 92 -2.94 -11.36 7.70
N SER A 93 -1.99 -12.27 7.91
CA SER A 93 -1.97 -13.16 9.07
C SER A 93 -0.54 -13.48 9.53
N ALA A 94 -0.39 -14.39 10.49
CA ALA A 94 0.91 -14.91 10.90
C ALA A 94 1.61 -15.69 9.76
N ASP A 95 0.83 -16.27 8.84
CA ASP A 95 1.31 -17.20 7.83
C ASP A 95 1.04 -16.75 6.39
N SER A 96 0.31 -15.63 6.18
CA SER A 96 -0.03 -15.10 4.87
C SER A 96 0.18 -13.60 4.71
N TYR A 97 0.51 -13.19 3.49
CA TYR A 97 0.72 -11.81 3.09
C TYR A 97 0.20 -11.57 1.66
N LEU A 98 -0.09 -10.31 1.32
CA LEU A 98 -0.43 -9.86 -0.01
C LEU A 98 0.82 -9.75 -0.88
N ASN A 99 1.01 -10.71 -1.79
CA ASN A 99 2.10 -10.66 -2.77
C ASN A 99 1.78 -9.74 -3.94
N LYS A 100 0.49 -9.49 -4.20
CA LYS A 100 0.03 -8.44 -5.12
C LYS A 100 -1.17 -7.72 -4.55
N ILE A 101 -1.19 -6.40 -4.67
CA ILE A 101 -2.35 -5.57 -4.36
C ILE A 101 -2.48 -4.48 -5.43
N ARG A 102 -3.71 -4.23 -5.88
CA ARG A 102 -4.06 -3.12 -6.76
C ARG A 102 -5.07 -2.21 -6.06
N ILE A 103 -4.74 -0.94 -6.00
CA ILE A 103 -5.46 0.06 -5.22
C ILE A 103 -5.90 1.17 -6.17
N ASN A 104 -7.19 1.46 -6.16
CA ASN A 104 -7.77 2.59 -6.87
C ASN A 104 -8.05 3.72 -5.86
N ILE A 105 -7.62 4.93 -6.19
CA ILE A 105 -7.78 6.14 -5.37
C ILE A 105 -8.57 7.14 -6.19
N VAL A 106 -9.68 7.66 -5.65
CA VAL A 106 -10.63 8.58 -6.29
C VAL A 106 -10.79 9.86 -5.46
#